data_AF-A0A7V9JJY2-F1
#
_entry.id   AF-A0A7V9JJY2-F1
#
_cell.length_a   1.000
_cell.length_b   1.000
_cell.length_c   1.000
_cell.angle_alpha   90.00
_cell.angle_beta   90.00
_cell.angle_gamma   90.00
#
_symmetry.space_group_name_H-M   'P 1'
#
loop_
_entity.id
_entity.type
_entity.pdbx_description
1 polymer ?
#
loop_
_entity_poly.entity_id
_entity_poly.type
_entity_poly.pdbx_seq_one_letter_code
_entity_poly.pdbx_strand_id
1 'polypeptide(L)'
;THAVTEQPPKSLRILIANERKDRLDFEAVDPSWVNEAAKRGIFAYIVNGNPGEMQSAIDITLRRYAEYTNLEGAFARRAMIERAKGIMMARQAINEKRAFELLRAQSQRSGSRLFDVAQAVVDSHMLLVPPAG
;
A
#
# COMPACT_ATOMS: atom_id res chain seq x y z
N THR A 1 -12.34 21.91 7.12
CA THR A 1 -12.66 20.48 7.08
C THR A 1 -11.43 19.75 6.59
N HIS A 2 -10.58 19.25 7.50
CA HIS A 2 -9.37 18.54 7.12
C HIS A 2 -9.70 17.07 6.93
N ALA A 3 -9.53 16.57 5.71
CA ALA A 3 -9.52 15.14 5.45
C ALA A 3 -8.33 14.53 6.20
N VAL A 4 -8.61 13.80 7.28
CA VAL A 4 -7.63 12.89 7.87
C VAL A 4 -7.37 11.84 6.81
N THR A 5 -6.24 11.95 6.12
CA THR A 5 -5.72 10.86 5.30
C THR A 5 -5.28 9.77 6.28
N GLU A 6 -6.21 8.90 6.68
CA GLU A 6 -5.89 7.63 7.33
C GLU A 6 -5.15 6.78 6.30
N GLN A 7 -3.85 6.98 6.20
CA GLN A 7 -3.01 6.07 5.45
C GLN A 7 -2.90 4.80 6.30
N PRO A 8 -3.44 3.66 5.83
CA PRO A 8 -3.45 2.44 6.63
C PRO A 8 -2.00 2.05 6.97
N PRO A 9 -1.75 1.52 8.18
CA PRO A 9 -0.40 1.24 8.63
C PRO A 9 0.28 0.20 7.74
N LYS A 10 1.55 0.44 7.43
CA LYS A 10 2.35 -0.32 6.46
C LYS A 10 2.74 -1.73 6.93
N SER A 11 2.41 -2.14 8.15
CA SER A 11 2.88 -3.37 8.78
C SER A 11 1.73 -4.22 9.32
N LEU A 12 1.78 -5.54 9.08
CA LEU A 12 0.86 -6.51 9.66
C LEU A 12 0.99 -6.55 11.19
N ARG A 13 -0.13 -6.36 11.91
CA ARG A 13 -0.18 -6.46 13.38
C ARG A 13 -1.27 -7.45 13.78
N ILE A 14 -0.90 -8.42 14.62
CA ILE A 14 -1.82 -9.37 15.27
C ILE A 14 -1.73 -9.12 16.76
N LEU A 15 -2.88 -8.92 17.40
CA LEU A 15 -2.95 -8.78 18.85
C LEU A 15 -3.22 -10.15 19.48
N ILE A 16 -2.33 -10.61 20.35
CA ILE A 16 -2.54 -11.81 21.13
C ILE A 16 -2.87 -11.37 22.56
N ALA A 17 -4.13 -11.56 22.97
CA ALA A 17 -4.58 -11.32 24.33
C ALA A 17 -4.55 -12.64 25.10
N ASN A 18 -3.82 -12.66 26.21
CA ASN A 18 -3.83 -13.77 27.16
C ASN A 18 -4.55 -13.29 28.41
N GLU A 19 -5.69 -13.89 28.75
CA GLU A 19 -6.39 -13.54 29.98
C GLU A 19 -5.58 -14.08 31.16
N ARG A 20 -4.74 -13.24 31.76
CA ARG A 20 -4.38 -13.47 33.16
C ARG A 20 -5.67 -13.33 33.96
N LYS A 21 -6.18 -14.49 34.41
CA LYS A 21 -7.47 -14.76 35.08
C LYS A 21 -7.75 -13.89 36.33
N ASP A 22 -6.88 -12.97 36.70
CA ASP A 22 -6.91 -12.19 37.94
C ASP A 22 -7.19 -10.69 37.77
N ARG A 23 -7.40 -10.14 36.57
CA ARG A 23 -7.97 -8.77 36.47
C ARG A 23 -8.57 -8.43 35.10
N LEU A 24 -9.83 -7.98 35.15
CA LEU A 24 -10.65 -7.38 34.08
C LEU A 24 -11.27 -8.38 33.12
N ASP A 25 -12.44 -8.88 33.51
CA ASP A 25 -13.70 -8.81 32.75
C ASP A 25 -13.51 -8.35 31.29
N PHE A 26 -12.97 -9.22 30.43
CA PHE A 26 -13.16 -9.16 28.99
C PHE A 26 -14.60 -9.63 28.68
N GLU A 27 -15.59 -8.99 29.31
CA GLU A 27 -17.00 -9.21 29.02
C GLU A 27 -17.28 -8.65 27.64
N ALA A 28 -17.38 -9.55 26.68
CA ALA A 28 -17.68 -9.30 25.27
C ALA A 28 -16.66 -8.39 24.57
N VAL A 29 -16.12 -8.86 23.46
CA VAL A 29 -15.33 -8.01 22.57
C VAL A 29 -16.25 -6.89 22.08
N ASP A 30 -16.16 -5.73 22.72
CA ASP A 30 -16.95 -4.55 22.37
C ASP A 30 -16.74 -4.24 20.87
N PRO A 31 -17.80 -4.22 20.04
CA PRO A 31 -17.70 -3.85 18.64
C PRO A 31 -17.01 -2.50 18.40
N SER A 32 -17.09 -1.58 19.37
CA SER A 32 -16.40 -0.29 19.32
C SER A 32 -14.87 -0.48 19.37
N TRP A 33 -14.39 -1.40 20.22
CA TRP A 33 -12.97 -1.73 20.34
C TRP A 33 -12.44 -2.42 19.08
N VAL A 34 -13.20 -3.34 18.48
CA VAL A 34 -12.81 -4.00 17.22
C VAL A 34 -12.61 -2.97 16.11
N ASN A 35 -13.52 -2.01 16.01
CA ASN A 35 -13.41 -0.94 15.02
C ASN A 35 -12.18 -0.05 15.27
N GLU A 36 -11.91 0.32 16.52
CA GLU A 36 -10.71 1.11 16.86
C GLU A 36 -9.41 0.34 16.63
N ALA A 37 -9.39 -0.97 16.92
CA ALA A 37 -8.28 -1.86 16.62
C ALA A 37 -8.04 -1.96 15.10
N ALA A 38 -9.10 -2.11 14.32
CA ALA A 38 -9.05 -2.16 12.86
C ALA A 38 -8.50 -0.85 12.26
N LYS A 39 -8.94 0.33 12.76
CA LYS A 39 -8.39 1.64 12.34
C LYS A 39 -6.89 1.77 12.63
N ARG A 40 -6.41 1.13 13.70
CA ARG A 40 -4.98 1.05 14.04
C ARG A 40 -4.22 -0.02 13.24
N GLY A 41 -4.89 -0.67 12.28
CA GLY A 41 -4.41 -1.73 11.41
C GLY A 41 -4.02 -3.01 12.13
N ILE A 42 -4.79 -3.37 13.16
CA ILE A 42 -4.78 -4.73 13.68
C ILE A 42 -5.61 -5.58 12.71
N PHE A 43 -4.97 -6.60 12.13
CA PHE A 43 -5.60 -7.47 11.12
C PHE A 43 -6.31 -8.67 11.75
N ALA A 44 -5.91 -9.03 12.97
CA ALA A 44 -6.54 -10.08 13.76
C ALA A 44 -6.27 -9.87 15.24
N TYR A 45 -7.17 -10.35 16.07
CA TYR A 45 -6.95 -10.53 17.50
C TYR A 45 -7.30 -11.97 17.89
N ILE A 46 -6.60 -12.50 18.88
CA ILE A 46 -6.79 -13.86 19.40
C ILE A 46 -6.89 -13.76 20.90
N VAL A 47 -7.95 -14.30 21.49
CA VAL A 47 -8.17 -14.36 22.95
C VAL A 47 -8.17 -15.83 23.35
N ASN A 48 -7.29 -16.20 24.29
CA ASN A 48 -7.21 -17.55 24.86
C ASN A 48 -7.11 -18.72 23.84
N GLY A 49 -6.61 -18.45 22.63
CA GLY A 49 -6.49 -19.46 21.58
C GLY A 49 -5.40 -20.49 21.89
N ASN A 50 -5.68 -21.76 21.59
CA ASN A 50 -4.66 -22.81 21.68
C ASN A 50 -3.60 -22.65 20.55
N PRO A 51 -2.44 -23.33 20.61
CA PRO A 51 -1.40 -23.18 19.59
C PRO A 51 -1.86 -23.44 18.15
N GLY A 52 -2.77 -24.39 17.92
CA GLY A 52 -3.31 -24.70 16.59
C GLY A 52 -4.25 -23.63 16.06
N GLU A 53 -5.13 -23.10 16.91
CA GLU A 53 -5.99 -21.95 16.59
C GLU A 53 -5.16 -20.71 16.29
N MET A 54 -4.08 -20.49 17.06
CA MET A 54 -3.17 -19.38 16.86
C MET A 54 -2.45 -19.48 15.51
N GLN A 55 -1.93 -20.65 15.18
CA GLN A 55 -1.29 -20.89 13.89
C GLN A 55 -2.26 -20.67 12.73
N SER A 56 -3.50 -21.16 12.87
CA SER A 56 -4.53 -21.02 11.84
C SER A 56 -4.91 -19.56 11.61
N ALA A 57 -5.07 -18.79 12.68
CA ALA A 57 -5.33 -17.36 12.60
C ALA A 57 -4.18 -16.60 11.92
N ILE A 58 -2.93 -16.91 12.30
CA ILE A 58 -1.73 -16.33 11.66
C ILE A 58 -1.71 -16.63 10.16
N ASP A 59 -1.94 -17.87 9.76
CA ASP A 59 -1.89 -18.29 8.36
C ASP A 59 -2.95 -17.57 7.51
N ILE A 60 -4.18 -17.46 8.02
CA ILE A 60 -5.27 -16.73 7.35
C ILE A 60 -4.90 -15.25 7.22
N THR A 61 -4.44 -14.63 8.31
CA THR A 61 -4.11 -13.20 8.34
C THR A 61 -2.94 -12.87 7.40
N LEU A 62 -1.92 -13.73 7.31
CA LEU A 62 -0.81 -13.58 6.36
C LEU A 62 -1.29 -13.62 4.91
N ARG A 63 -2.18 -14.57 4.55
CA ARG A 63 -2.73 -14.66 3.19
C ARG A 63 -3.53 -13.40 2.81
N ARG A 64 -4.39 -12.92 3.71
CA ARG A 64 -5.17 -11.70 3.51
C ARG A 64 -4.29 -10.46 3.36
N TYR A 65 -3.23 -10.36 4.15
CA TYR A 65 -2.27 -9.27 4.04
C TYR A 65 -1.50 -9.31 2.72
N ALA A 66 -1.10 -10.49 2.23
CA ALA A 66 -0.46 -10.64 0.92
C ALA A 66 -1.38 -10.21 -0.23
N GLU A 67 -2.67 -10.57 -0.18
CA GLU A 67 -3.68 -10.11 -1.15
C GLU A 67 -3.79 -8.58 -1.15
N TYR A 68 -3.96 -7.99 0.05
CA TYR A 68 -4.08 -6.55 0.24
C TYR A 68 -2.86 -5.78 -0.30
N THR A 69 -1.65 -6.20 0.10
CA THR A 69 -0.40 -5.55 -0.33
C THR A 69 -0.14 -5.67 -1.83
N ASN A 70 -0.54 -6.78 -2.46
CA ASN A 70 -0.44 -6.94 -3.90
C ASN A 70 -1.35 -5.96 -4.66
N LEU A 71 -2.59 -5.80 -4.19
CA LEU A 71 -3.57 -4.85 -4.75
C LEU A 71 -3.09 -3.40 -4.59
N GLU A 72 -2.70 -3.00 -3.38
CA GLU A 72 -2.12 -1.68 -3.10
C GLU A 72 -0.88 -1.42 -3.97
N GLY A 73 0.01 -2.40 -4.06
CA GLY A 73 1.19 -2.32 -4.91
C GLY A 73 0.83 -2.12 -6.39
N ALA A 74 -0.24 -2.75 -6.88
CA ALA A 74 -0.68 -2.58 -8.26
C ALA A 74 -1.20 -1.16 -8.52
N PHE A 75 -1.99 -0.60 -7.60
CA PHE A 75 -2.47 0.79 -7.69
C PHE A 75 -1.31 1.78 -7.64
N ALA A 76 -0.39 1.62 -6.69
CA ALA A 76 0.79 2.47 -6.57
C ALA A 76 1.65 2.46 -7.84
N ARG A 77 1.86 1.27 -8.44
CA ARG A 77 2.58 1.14 -9.72
C ARG A 77 1.86 1.85 -10.87
N ARG A 78 0.54 1.73 -10.97
CA ARG A 78 -0.24 2.41 -12.01
C ARG A 78 -0.20 3.93 -11.84
N ALA A 79 -0.42 4.42 -10.62
CA ALA A 79 -0.36 5.85 -10.32
C ALA A 79 1.00 6.47 -10.68
N MET A 80 2.10 5.74 -10.43
CA MET A 80 3.44 6.18 -10.82
C MET A 80 3.59 6.32 -12.34
N ILE A 81 3.10 5.34 -13.10
CA ILE A 81 3.14 5.37 -14.57
C ILE A 81 2.29 6.52 -15.12
N GLU A 82 1.08 6.73 -14.58
CA GLU A 82 0.23 7.87 -14.97
C GLU A 82 0.90 9.22 -14.70
N ARG A 83 1.56 9.36 -13.54
CA ARG A 83 2.30 10.57 -13.19
C ARG A 83 3.44 10.85 -14.16
N ALA A 84 4.24 9.82 -14.49
CA ALA A 84 5.32 9.95 -15.46
C ALA A 84 4.80 10.35 -16.85
N LYS A 85 3.69 9.77 -17.31
CA LYS A 85 3.04 10.17 -18.57
C LYS A 85 2.65 11.65 -18.55
N GLY A 86 1.97 12.11 -17.49
CA GLY A 86 1.55 13.51 -17.36
C GLY A 86 2.73 14.50 -17.43
N ILE A 87 3.85 14.17 -16.79
CA ILE A 87 5.09 14.96 -16.87
C ILE A 87 5.62 15.02 -18.31
N MET A 88 5.71 13.87 -19.00
CA MET A 88 6.20 13.81 -20.37
C MET A 88 5.28 14.57 -21.34
N MET A 89 3.96 14.47 -21.16
CA MET A 89 2.97 15.20 -21.93
C MET A 89 3.17 16.71 -21.80
N ALA A 90 3.29 17.21 -20.55
CA ALA A 90 3.47 18.63 -20.28
C ALA A 90 4.80 19.18 -20.82
N ARG A 91 5.89 18.39 -20.75
CA ARG A 91 7.23 18.84 -21.16
C ARG A 91 7.54 18.69 -22.64
N GLN A 92 7.03 17.64 -23.26
CA GLN A 92 7.39 17.27 -24.63
C GLN A 92 6.25 17.57 -25.62
N ALA A 93 5.13 18.15 -25.15
CA ALA A 93 3.94 18.42 -25.94
C ALA A 93 3.43 17.18 -26.71
N ILE A 94 3.52 16.00 -26.08
CA ILE A 94 3.04 14.73 -26.64
C ILE A 94 1.74 14.30 -25.97
N ASN A 95 0.97 13.45 -26.65
CA ASN A 95 -0.22 12.84 -26.06
C ASN A 95 0.12 11.63 -25.18
N GLU A 96 -0.87 11.18 -24.41
CA GLU A 96 -0.74 10.07 -23.46
C GLU A 96 -0.25 8.77 -24.10
N LYS A 97 -0.81 8.40 -25.26
CA LYS A 97 -0.44 7.19 -26.01
C LYS A 97 1.05 7.22 -26.33
N ARG A 98 1.54 8.35 -26.86
CA ARG A 98 2.95 8.51 -27.21
C ARG A 98 3.85 8.48 -25.98
N ALA A 99 3.44 9.08 -24.86
CA ALA A 99 4.19 9.03 -23.61
C ALA A 99 4.35 7.58 -23.11
N PHE A 100 3.27 6.79 -23.13
CA PHE A 100 3.30 5.38 -22.74
C PHE A 100 4.21 4.54 -23.65
N GLU A 101 4.12 4.73 -24.97
CA GLU A 101 4.98 4.07 -25.95
C GLU A 101 6.47 4.34 -25.67
N LEU A 102 6.82 5.58 -25.34
CA LEU A 102 8.20 5.96 -25.02
C LEU A 102 8.71 5.32 -23.73
N LEU A 103 7.89 5.31 -22.67
CA LEU A 103 8.21 4.61 -21.41
C LEU A 103 8.42 3.11 -21.67
N ARG A 104 7.52 2.48 -22.43
CA ARG A 104 7.63 1.06 -22.78
C ARG A 104 8.87 0.76 -23.61
N ALA A 105 9.15 1.59 -24.62
CA ALA A 105 10.33 1.43 -25.46
C ALA A 105 11.62 1.58 -24.64
N GLN A 106 11.67 2.51 -23.69
CA GLN A 106 12.81 2.65 -22.79
C GLN A 106 12.98 1.44 -21.87
N SER A 107 11.89 0.96 -21.26
CA SER A 107 11.89 -0.26 -20.44
C SER A 107 12.42 -1.47 -21.21
N GLN A 108 11.98 -1.66 -22.46
CA GLN A 108 12.47 -2.74 -23.32
C GLN A 108 13.95 -2.60 -23.68
N ARG A 109 14.42 -1.38 -23.99
CA ARG A 109 15.83 -1.12 -24.32
C ARG A 109 16.76 -1.30 -23.12
N SER A 110 16.35 -0.89 -21.91
CA SER A 110 17.18 -0.96 -20.71
C SER A 110 17.06 -2.28 -19.94
N GLY A 111 16.11 -3.15 -20.31
CA GLY A 111 15.78 -4.36 -19.54
C GLY A 111 15.19 -4.06 -18.15
N SER A 112 14.83 -2.81 -17.86
CA SER A 112 14.28 -2.40 -16.57
C SER A 112 12.77 -2.53 -16.56
N ARG A 113 12.16 -2.68 -15.38
CA ARG A 113 10.70 -2.72 -15.29
C ARG A 113 10.12 -1.35 -15.65
N LEU A 114 8.95 -1.33 -16.28
CA LEU A 114 8.26 -0.11 -16.68
C LEU A 114 8.07 0.88 -15.50
N PHE A 115 7.80 0.34 -14.31
CA PHE A 115 7.70 1.12 -13.08
C PHE A 115 9.00 1.87 -12.75
N ASP A 116 10.15 1.20 -12.85
CA ASP A 116 11.45 1.79 -12.52
C ASP A 116 11.78 2.94 -13.50
N VAL A 117 11.42 2.78 -14.78
CA VAL A 117 11.56 3.85 -15.80
C VAL A 117 10.64 5.03 -15.50
N ALA A 118 9.38 4.77 -15.14
CA ALA A 118 8.43 5.82 -14.77
C ALA A 118 8.91 6.60 -13.53
N GLN A 119 9.41 5.90 -12.51
CA GLN A 119 9.99 6.49 -11.32
C GLN A 119 11.17 7.40 -11.68
N ALA A 120 12.10 6.93 -12.53
CA ALA A 120 13.23 7.74 -12.98
C ALA A 120 12.81 9.04 -13.69
N VAL A 121 11.72 9.01 -14.47
CA VAL A 121 11.16 10.22 -15.12
C VAL A 121 10.63 11.20 -14.06
N VAL A 122 9.88 10.71 -13.08
CA VAL A 122 9.33 11.53 -11.99
C VAL A 122 10.45 12.17 -11.18
N ASP A 123 11.47 11.39 -10.81
CA ASP A 123 12.59 11.87 -10.00
C ASP A 123 13.45 12.90 -10.76
N SER A 124 13.74 12.62 -12.04
CA SER A 124 14.54 13.52 -12.88
C SER A 124 13.84 14.83 -13.17
N HIS A 125 12.51 14.82 -13.31
CA HIS A 125 11.73 16.03 -13.57
C HIS A 125 11.90 17.10 -12.49
N MET A 126 12.02 16.68 -11.22
CA MET A 126 12.19 17.58 -10.09
C MET A 126 13.54 18.34 -10.11
N LEU A 127 14.53 17.81 -10.82
CA LEU A 127 15.89 18.37 -10.88
C LEU A 127 16.13 19.24 -12.11
N LEU A 128 15.19 19.25 -13.06
CA LEU A 128 15.32 19.98 -14.32
C LEU A 128 14.48 21.26 -14.25
N VAL A 129 15.06 22.40 -14.59
CA VAL A 129 14.36 23.70 -14.67
C VAL A 129 13.13 23.56 -15.59
N PRO A 130 11.95 24.11 -15.23
CA PRO A 130 10.78 24.08 -16.09
C PRO A 130 11.09 24.70 -17.47
N PRO A 131 10.52 24.17 -18.57
CA PRO A 131 10.69 24.83 -19.86
C PRO A 131 10.14 26.25 -19.77
N ALA A 132 10.94 27.23 -20.21
CA ALA A 132 10.50 28.61 -20.34
C ALA A 132 9.29 28.62 -21.30
N GLY A 133 8.14 29.01 -20.78
CA GLY A 133 6.93 29.25 -21.58
C GLY A 133 7.05 30.51 -22.42
#